data_AF-A0A2G2XPH2-F1
#
_entry.id   AF-A0A2G2XPH2-F1
#
_cell.length_a   1.000
_cell.length_b   1.000
_cell.length_c   1.000
_cell.angle_alpha   90.00
_cell.angle_beta   90.00
_cell.angle_gamma   90.00
#
_symmetry.space_group_name_H-M   'P 1'
#
loop_
_entity.id
_entity.type
_entity.pdbx_description
1 polymer ?
#
loop_
_entity_poly.entity_id
_entity_poly.type
_entity_poly.pdbx_seq_one_letter_code
_entity_poly.pdbx_strand_id
1 'polypeptide(L)'
;MEALGHGLLPLGALGSCQKEQRCQLVRIICSPLPYSLNSCASLKYRNRNEIRMQAVQEEYELKQMKDMAASKKRWDGLIRDGKVKVLTPREAGYAIQLSNKMLLDVRPPMERKKAWVKGSTWIPIFDVDTSLEVGTLSRRATNFLMGGWWSGIPALSYNKQFLSNVEEEFAKDTDLIVACQKGLRSIAACEVLYNAGYCNLFWVQGGLEAAEEEDLEREGPQPFKFAGIGGLSEFLGWTDQQRDAAAKEGWGYRLTFSTRLVGLVLGADALFIGAQKVGQYLQELRSH
;
A
#
# COMPACT_ATOMS: atom_id res chain seq x y z
N MET A 1 45.59 -6.67 41.09
CA MET A 1 44.82 -7.92 41.28
C MET A 1 43.79 -7.96 40.16
N GLU A 2 44.20 -8.06 38.88
CA GLU A 2 44.76 -9.21 38.14
C GLU A 2 43.78 -10.37 37.88
N ALA A 3 43.90 -10.91 36.64
CA ALA A 3 43.16 -11.98 35.94
C ALA A 3 41.89 -11.49 35.18
N LEU A 4 41.86 -11.24 33.86
CA LEU A 4 42.45 -11.86 32.65
C LEU A 4 42.12 -13.34 32.44
N GLY A 5 41.43 -13.66 31.33
CA GLY A 5 41.15 -15.02 30.88
C GLY A 5 40.26 -15.07 29.62
N HIS A 6 40.89 -14.92 28.45
CA HIS A 6 40.32 -15.16 27.12
C HIS A 6 40.05 -16.65 26.83
N GLY A 7 39.16 -16.95 25.87
CA GLY A 7 39.39 -18.10 24.97
C GLY A 7 38.18 -18.87 24.42
N LEU A 8 37.93 -18.64 23.12
CA LEU A 8 37.68 -19.64 22.06
C LEU A 8 36.27 -20.21 21.76
N LEU A 9 35.93 -20.01 20.47
CA LEU A 9 34.94 -20.67 19.61
C LEU A 9 35.03 -22.21 19.61
N PRO A 10 34.01 -22.88 19.04
CA PRO A 10 34.30 -23.60 17.80
C PRO A 10 33.30 -23.37 16.66
N LEU A 11 33.87 -23.38 15.46
CA LEU A 11 33.19 -23.50 14.16
C LEU A 11 32.51 -24.86 14.00
N GLY A 12 31.41 -24.87 13.23
CA GLY A 12 31.15 -25.90 12.23
C GLY A 12 29.85 -26.69 12.39
N ALA A 13 28.87 -26.39 11.53
CA ALA A 13 28.24 -27.39 10.66
C ALA A 13 27.23 -26.72 9.71
N LEU A 14 27.51 -26.87 8.41
CA LEU A 14 26.61 -26.67 7.28
C LEU A 14 25.28 -27.41 7.47
N GLY A 15 24.19 -26.81 7.00
CA GLY A 15 22.88 -27.47 6.92
C GLY A 15 21.93 -26.74 5.97
N SER A 16 22.29 -26.69 4.69
CA SER A 16 21.41 -26.23 3.60
C SER A 16 20.21 -27.17 3.45
N CYS A 17 19.00 -26.70 3.71
CA CYS A 17 17.77 -27.40 3.36
C CYS A 17 17.15 -26.78 2.11
N GLN A 18 17.70 -27.12 0.93
CA GLN A 18 17.03 -26.90 -0.34
C GLN A 18 15.98 -27.99 -0.54
N LYS A 19 14.72 -27.57 -0.70
CA LYS A 19 13.59 -28.47 -0.94
C LYS A 19 13.55 -28.77 -2.44
N GLU A 20 13.98 -29.98 -2.77
CA GLU A 20 14.09 -30.53 -4.12
C GLU A 20 12.71 -30.75 -4.76
N GLN A 21 12.48 -30.13 -5.92
CA GLN A 21 11.28 -30.31 -6.74
C GLN A 21 11.52 -31.49 -7.68
N ARG A 22 10.95 -32.65 -7.33
CA ARG A 22 10.99 -33.86 -8.17
C ARG A 22 9.77 -33.91 -9.09
N CYS A 23 9.94 -33.49 -10.34
CA CYS A 23 9.01 -33.78 -11.42
C CYS A 23 9.07 -35.27 -11.79
N GLN A 24 8.02 -36.03 -11.46
CA GLN A 24 7.85 -37.39 -11.97
C GLN A 24 7.07 -37.37 -13.29
N LEU A 25 7.81 -37.69 -14.35
CA LEU A 25 7.34 -37.97 -15.70
C LEU A 25 6.62 -39.33 -15.71
N VAL A 26 5.29 -39.33 -15.77
CA VAL A 26 4.51 -40.56 -16.00
C VAL A 26 4.14 -40.62 -17.48
N ARG A 27 4.80 -41.52 -18.20
CA ARG A 27 4.42 -42.00 -19.54
C ARG A 27 3.20 -42.90 -19.40
N ILE A 28 2.11 -42.61 -20.10
CA ILE A 28 1.01 -43.55 -20.32
C ILE A 28 0.85 -43.78 -21.82
N ILE A 29 0.74 -45.06 -22.15
CA ILE A 29 0.79 -45.71 -23.45
C ILE A 29 -0.57 -45.60 -24.17
N CYS A 30 -0.52 -45.35 -25.48
CA CYS A 30 -1.65 -45.42 -26.40
C CYS A 30 -2.15 -46.85 -26.64
N SER A 31 -3.46 -47.01 -26.77
CA SER A 31 -4.06 -47.98 -27.71
C SER A 31 -5.39 -47.43 -28.26
N PRO A 32 -5.70 -47.60 -29.55
CA PRO A 32 -6.79 -46.92 -30.23
C PRO A 32 -8.04 -47.78 -30.38
N LEU A 33 -9.23 -47.16 -30.39
CA LEU A 33 -10.38 -47.70 -31.12
C LEU A 33 -11.27 -46.57 -31.65
N PRO A 34 -11.90 -46.75 -32.83
CA PRO A 34 -12.45 -45.66 -33.61
C PRO A 34 -13.97 -45.63 -33.54
N TYR A 35 -14.55 -44.48 -33.18
CA TYR A 35 -15.96 -44.21 -33.45
C TYR A 35 -16.11 -42.83 -34.06
N SER A 36 -16.46 -42.88 -35.34
CA SER A 36 -17.03 -41.81 -36.15
C SER A 36 -18.07 -41.01 -35.37
N LEU A 37 -17.84 -39.70 -35.25
CA LEU A 37 -18.88 -38.72 -35.04
C LEU A 37 -18.44 -37.43 -35.74
N ASN A 38 -18.93 -37.28 -36.97
CA ASN A 38 -19.08 -35.97 -37.60
C ASN A 38 -19.95 -35.11 -36.67
N SER A 39 -19.37 -34.08 -36.08
CA SER A 39 -20.13 -32.94 -35.59
C SER A 39 -19.33 -31.67 -35.83
N CYS A 40 -20.00 -30.73 -36.49
CA CYS A 40 -19.51 -29.48 -37.02
C CYS A 40 -18.42 -28.80 -36.18
N ALA A 41 -17.36 -28.40 -36.86
CA ALA A 41 -16.50 -27.33 -36.41
C ALA A 41 -17.36 -26.06 -36.20
N SER A 42 -17.85 -25.86 -34.98
CA SER A 42 -18.21 -24.53 -34.51
C SER A 42 -16.89 -23.78 -34.38
N LEU A 43 -16.53 -23.06 -35.45
CA LEU A 43 -15.59 -21.96 -35.37
C LEU A 43 -16.11 -21.05 -34.24
N LYS A 44 -15.55 -21.21 -33.04
CA LYS A 44 -15.60 -20.17 -32.04
C LYS A 44 -14.88 -18.98 -32.67
N TYR A 45 -15.66 -18.08 -33.24
CA TYR A 45 -15.22 -16.76 -33.61
C TYR A 45 -14.91 -16.02 -32.30
N ARG A 46 -13.82 -16.41 -31.64
CA ARG A 46 -13.30 -15.70 -30.48
C ARG A 46 -12.77 -14.39 -31.03
N ASN A 47 -13.46 -13.32 -30.68
CA ASN A 47 -13.30 -12.00 -31.25
C ASN A 47 -11.83 -11.59 -31.17
N ARG A 48 -11.16 -11.41 -32.32
CA ARG A 48 -9.72 -11.10 -32.42
C ARG A 48 -9.34 -9.85 -31.62
N ASN A 49 -10.30 -8.95 -31.42
CA ASN A 49 -10.16 -7.74 -30.62
C ASN A 49 -10.08 -8.01 -29.12
N GLU A 50 -10.77 -9.02 -28.59
CA GLU A 50 -10.72 -9.37 -27.16
C GLU A 50 -9.38 -10.00 -26.77
N ILE A 51 -8.83 -10.86 -27.64
CA ILE A 51 -7.49 -11.43 -27.49
C ILE A 51 -6.42 -10.33 -27.59
N ARG A 52 -6.60 -9.36 -28.49
CA ARG A 52 -5.69 -8.21 -28.63
C ARG A 52 -5.76 -7.29 -27.40
N MET A 53 -6.95 -7.07 -26.84
CA MET A 53 -7.14 -6.27 -25.63
C MET A 53 -6.53 -6.95 -24.40
N GLN A 54 -6.71 -8.27 -24.24
CA GLN A 54 -6.07 -9.05 -23.17
C GLN A 54 -4.54 -8.99 -23.26
N ALA A 55 -3.98 -9.20 -24.46
CA ALA A 55 -2.53 -9.12 -24.66
C ALA A 55 -1.97 -7.71 -24.35
N VAL A 56 -2.69 -6.64 -24.70
CA VAL A 56 -2.27 -5.25 -24.40
C VAL A 56 -2.33 -4.95 -22.90
N GLN A 57 -3.35 -5.45 -22.21
CA GLN A 57 -3.48 -5.28 -20.76
C GLN A 57 -2.38 -6.07 -20.01
N GLU A 58 -2.14 -7.32 -20.40
CA GLU A 58 -1.06 -8.15 -19.84
C GLU A 58 0.33 -7.52 -20.08
N GLU A 59 0.56 -6.95 -21.28
CA GLU A 59 1.81 -6.23 -21.58
C GLU A 59 1.97 -4.96 -20.74
N TYR A 60 0.88 -4.22 -20.50
CA TYR A 60 0.89 -3.05 -19.64
C TYR A 60 1.20 -3.41 -18.19
N GLU A 61 0.56 -4.45 -17.64
CA GLU A 61 0.82 -4.94 -16.29
C GLU A 61 2.25 -5.43 -16.14
N LEU A 62 2.77 -6.18 -17.12
CA LEU A 62 4.15 -6.67 -17.12
C LEU A 62 5.16 -5.52 -17.22
N LYS A 63 4.84 -4.47 -17.98
CA LYS A 63 5.62 -3.23 -18.02
C LYS A 63 5.61 -2.51 -16.67
N GLN A 64 4.45 -2.37 -16.04
CA GLN A 64 4.34 -1.79 -14.69
C GLN A 64 5.14 -2.59 -13.66
N MET A 65 5.08 -3.93 -13.70
CA MET A 65 5.87 -4.79 -12.81
C MET A 65 7.37 -4.61 -13.02
N LYS A 66 7.83 -4.51 -14.27
CA LYS A 66 9.24 -4.23 -14.60
C LYS A 66 9.67 -2.84 -14.11
N ASP A 67 8.83 -1.82 -14.31
CA ASP A 67 9.11 -0.45 -13.88
C ASP A 67 9.16 -0.32 -12.35
N MET A 68 8.27 -1.02 -11.64
CA MET A 68 8.30 -1.12 -10.18
C MET A 68 9.56 -1.84 -9.68
N ALA A 69 9.94 -2.96 -10.31
CA ALA A 69 11.15 -3.69 -9.96
C ALA A 69 12.42 -2.87 -10.24
N ALA A 70 12.46 -2.14 -11.36
CA ALA A 70 13.54 -1.23 -11.68
C ALA A 70 13.63 -0.09 -10.64
N SER A 71 12.48 0.47 -10.25
CA SER A 71 12.43 1.55 -9.24
C SER A 71 12.90 1.07 -7.87
N LYS A 72 12.45 -0.10 -7.43
CA LYS A 72 12.94 -0.71 -6.19
C LYS A 72 14.45 -0.91 -6.20
N LYS A 73 15.01 -1.44 -7.30
CA LYS A 73 16.47 -1.60 -7.44
C LYS A 73 17.21 -0.26 -7.39
N ARG A 74 16.65 0.80 -7.99
CA ARG A 74 17.25 2.15 -7.91
C ARG A 74 17.26 2.67 -6.48
N TRP A 75 16.16 2.53 -5.77
CA TRP A 75 16.03 2.95 -4.37
C TRP A 75 16.94 2.18 -3.43
N ASP A 76 17.00 0.85 -3.58
CA ASP A 76 17.93 0.00 -2.84
C ASP A 76 19.39 0.42 -3.12
N GLY A 77 19.68 0.85 -4.35
CA GLY A 77 20.96 1.45 -4.73
C GLY A 77 21.27 2.75 -3.97
N LEU A 78 20.31 3.68 -3.86
CA LEU A 78 20.49 4.93 -3.12
C LEU A 78 20.79 4.72 -1.63
N ILE A 79 20.13 3.73 -1.02
CA ILE A 79 20.39 3.33 0.37
C ILE A 79 21.77 2.71 0.50
N ARG A 80 22.11 1.76 -0.39
CA ARG A 80 23.40 1.06 -0.37
C ARG A 80 24.58 2.01 -0.61
N ASP A 81 24.41 2.98 -1.49
CA ASP A 81 25.41 4.01 -1.79
C ASP A 81 25.55 5.05 -0.66
N GLY A 82 24.70 4.99 0.38
CA GLY A 82 24.71 5.93 1.51
C GLY A 82 24.23 7.35 1.17
N LYS A 83 23.63 7.54 -0.02
CA LYS A 83 23.06 8.82 -0.48
C LYS A 83 21.83 9.20 0.32
N VAL A 84 21.02 8.18 0.64
CA VAL A 84 19.87 8.32 1.54
C VAL A 84 20.15 7.53 2.80
N LYS A 85 20.19 8.22 3.93
CA LYS A 85 20.47 7.61 5.23
C LYS A 85 19.18 7.01 5.78
N VAL A 86 19.22 5.75 6.19
CA VAL A 86 18.06 5.08 6.80
C VAL A 86 17.98 5.46 8.27
N LEU A 87 16.79 5.85 8.73
CA LEU A 87 16.49 6.05 10.14
C LEU A 87 15.30 5.18 10.55
N THR A 88 15.36 4.64 11.76
CA THR A 88 14.17 4.10 12.43
C THR A 88 13.29 5.25 12.92
N PRO A 89 11.96 5.04 13.11
CA PRO A 89 11.08 6.08 13.63
C PRO A 89 11.55 6.67 14.97
N ARG A 90 12.11 5.83 15.84
CA ARG A 90 12.69 6.24 17.12
C ARG A 90 13.94 7.12 16.96
N GLU A 91 14.86 6.75 16.08
CA GLU A 91 16.03 7.58 15.77
C GLU A 91 15.63 8.90 15.12
N ALA A 92 14.60 8.89 14.26
CA ALA A 92 14.05 10.10 13.67
C ALA A 92 13.46 11.03 14.75
N GLY A 93 12.75 10.50 15.74
CA GLY A 93 12.26 11.27 16.89
C GLY A 93 13.38 11.95 17.67
N TYR A 94 14.44 11.20 17.99
CA TYR A 94 15.63 11.78 18.65
C TYR A 94 16.30 12.85 17.77
N ALA A 95 16.37 12.65 16.46
CA ALA A 95 16.97 13.61 15.55
C ALA A 95 16.16 14.92 15.44
N ILE A 96 14.82 14.85 15.53
CA ILE A 96 13.95 16.02 15.56
C ILE A 96 14.13 16.78 16.87
N GLN A 97 14.11 16.08 18.02
CA GLN A 97 14.19 16.71 19.34
C GLN A 97 15.58 17.26 19.68
N LEU A 98 16.65 16.54 19.35
CA LEU A 98 18.01 16.89 19.76
C LEU A 98 18.75 17.75 18.73
N SER A 99 18.62 17.41 17.44
CA SER A 99 19.34 18.08 16.36
C SER A 99 18.49 19.07 15.57
N ASN A 100 17.24 19.30 15.99
CA ASN A 100 16.28 20.21 15.34
C ASN A 100 16.21 20.00 13.82
N LYS A 101 16.31 18.74 13.38
CA LYS A 101 16.22 18.39 11.96
C LYS A 101 14.79 18.53 11.48
N MET A 102 14.63 18.97 10.24
CA MET A 102 13.30 19.22 9.68
C MET A 102 12.70 17.91 9.17
N LEU A 103 11.43 17.70 9.51
CA LEU A 103 10.65 16.55 9.06
C LEU A 103 9.69 16.97 7.96
N LEU A 104 9.87 16.38 6.78
CA LEU A 104 9.02 16.53 5.61
C LEU A 104 8.01 15.37 5.52
N ASP A 105 6.74 15.69 5.72
CA ASP A 105 5.62 14.77 5.55
C ASP A 105 5.08 14.83 4.12
N VAL A 106 5.32 13.76 3.35
CA VAL A 106 4.92 13.67 1.95
C VAL A 106 3.56 12.99 1.73
N ARG A 107 2.79 12.79 2.79
CA ARG A 107 1.49 12.11 2.70
C ARG A 107 0.41 12.99 2.04
N PRO A 108 -0.58 12.37 1.37
CA PRO A 108 -1.74 13.08 0.86
C PRO A 108 -2.56 13.70 2.00
N PRO A 109 -3.38 14.73 1.72
CA PRO A 109 -4.09 15.50 2.73
C PRO A 109 -5.03 14.67 3.61
N MET A 110 -5.59 13.57 3.09
CA MET A 110 -6.49 12.70 3.87
C MET A 110 -5.80 11.99 5.04
N GLU A 111 -4.54 11.58 4.87
CA GLU A 111 -3.76 10.91 5.91
C GLU A 111 -3.24 11.95 6.91
N ARG A 112 -2.81 13.11 6.40
CA ARG A 112 -2.35 14.25 7.22
C ARG A 112 -3.43 14.70 8.21
N LYS A 113 -4.69 14.82 7.78
CA LYS A 113 -5.81 15.25 8.65
C LYS A 113 -6.05 14.33 9.86
N LYS A 114 -5.65 13.06 9.78
CA LYS A 114 -5.88 12.07 10.85
C LYS A 114 -4.81 12.14 11.94
N ALA A 115 -3.56 12.26 11.56
CA ALA A 115 -2.43 12.34 12.49
C ALA A 115 -1.21 12.94 11.79
N TRP A 116 -0.44 13.75 12.50
CA TRP A 116 0.83 14.27 12.03
C TRP A 116 1.85 14.46 13.15
N VAL A 117 3.12 14.58 12.78
CA VAL A 117 4.20 14.83 13.73
C VAL A 117 4.28 16.33 14.02
N LYS A 118 4.39 16.71 15.28
CA LYS A 118 4.53 18.09 15.70
C LYS A 118 5.77 18.74 15.07
N GLY A 119 5.61 19.96 14.57
CA GLY A 119 6.70 20.68 13.89
C GLY A 119 7.09 20.13 12.52
N SER A 120 6.32 19.20 11.95
CA SER A 120 6.57 18.71 10.59
C SER A 120 5.93 19.59 9.52
N THR A 121 6.71 19.89 8.49
CA THR A 121 6.25 20.53 7.27
C THR A 121 5.50 19.53 6.41
N TRP A 122 4.37 19.96 5.86
CA TRP A 122 3.53 19.14 4.99
C TRP A 122 3.63 19.60 3.54
N ILE A 123 4.23 18.76 2.68
CA ILE A 123 4.25 18.96 1.23
C ILE A 123 3.94 17.62 0.56
N PRO A 124 2.71 17.42 0.05
CA PRO A 124 2.30 16.14 -0.53
C PRO A 124 3.00 15.86 -1.86
N ILE A 125 3.55 14.66 -2.02
CA ILE A 125 4.05 14.19 -3.32
C ILE A 125 2.90 13.72 -4.23
N PHE A 126 1.80 13.28 -3.62
CA PHE A 126 0.59 12.85 -4.32
C PHE A 126 -0.63 13.60 -3.82
N ASP A 127 -1.45 14.04 -4.77
CA ASP A 127 -2.74 14.67 -4.51
C ASP A 127 -3.90 13.79 -4.95
N VAL A 128 -5.08 14.10 -4.39
CA VAL A 128 -6.31 13.40 -4.74
C VAL A 128 -6.75 13.84 -6.13
N ASP A 129 -6.82 12.89 -7.05
CA ASP A 129 -7.31 13.13 -8.41
C ASP A 129 -8.78 13.60 -8.34
N THR A 130 -9.01 14.89 -8.56
CA THR A 130 -10.37 15.46 -8.67
C THR A 130 -10.73 15.74 -10.13
N SER A 131 -9.78 15.57 -11.06
CA SER A 131 -9.99 15.76 -12.49
C SER A 131 -10.93 14.69 -13.05
N LEU A 132 -12.01 15.16 -13.70
CA LEU A 132 -12.98 14.35 -14.42
C LEU A 132 -12.56 14.17 -15.88
N GLU A 133 -11.30 13.88 -16.13
CA GLU A 133 -10.86 13.54 -17.48
C GLU A 133 -11.29 12.10 -17.82
N VAL A 134 -11.75 11.87 -19.04
CA VAL A 134 -12.32 10.58 -19.47
C VAL A 134 -11.34 9.41 -19.24
N GLY A 135 -10.02 9.66 -19.32
CA GLY A 135 -8.98 8.67 -19.02
C GLY A 135 -8.67 8.46 -17.54
N THR A 136 -8.86 9.47 -16.68
CA THR A 136 -8.64 9.34 -15.22
C THR A 136 -9.85 8.74 -14.52
N LEU A 137 -11.06 8.94 -15.06
CA LEU A 137 -12.30 8.39 -14.52
C LEU A 137 -12.35 6.86 -14.65
N SER A 138 -11.91 6.30 -15.78
CA SER A 138 -11.82 4.84 -15.96
C SER A 138 -10.82 4.23 -14.99
N ARG A 139 -9.64 4.84 -14.82
CA ARG A 139 -8.64 4.40 -13.83
C ARG A 139 -9.17 4.49 -12.40
N ARG A 140 -9.90 5.56 -12.07
CA ARG A 140 -10.56 5.73 -10.76
C ARG A 140 -11.60 4.64 -10.52
N ALA A 141 -12.43 4.34 -11.52
CA ALA A 141 -13.45 3.29 -11.43
C ALA A 141 -12.80 1.90 -11.27
N THR A 142 -11.76 1.59 -12.06
CA THR A 142 -11.02 0.34 -11.93
C THR A 142 -10.35 0.23 -10.56
N ASN A 143 -9.70 1.29 -10.08
CA ASN A 143 -9.09 1.31 -8.74
C ASN A 143 -10.13 1.13 -7.63
N PHE A 144 -11.31 1.75 -7.77
CA PHE A 144 -12.41 1.57 -6.83
C PHE A 144 -12.90 0.11 -6.82
N LEU A 145 -13.15 -0.48 -8.00
CA LEU A 145 -13.59 -1.88 -8.15
C LEU A 145 -12.55 -2.89 -7.67
N MET A 146 -11.26 -2.65 -7.94
CA MET A 146 -10.15 -3.51 -7.53
C MET A 146 -9.84 -3.45 -6.02
N GLY A 147 -10.62 -2.70 -5.23
CA GLY A 147 -10.50 -2.67 -3.76
C GLY A 147 -10.29 -1.29 -3.16
N GLY A 148 -10.35 -0.22 -3.94
CA GLY A 148 -10.32 1.15 -3.43
C GLY A 148 -11.50 1.46 -2.50
N TRP A 149 -12.67 0.89 -2.76
CA TRP A 149 -13.84 1.00 -1.85
C TRP A 149 -13.62 0.34 -0.49
N TRP A 150 -12.89 -0.79 -0.47
CA TRP A 150 -12.55 -1.54 0.73
C TRP A 150 -11.46 -0.84 1.54
N SER A 151 -10.36 -0.48 0.88
CA SER A 151 -9.19 0.15 1.49
C SER A 151 -9.34 1.65 1.74
N GLY A 152 -10.30 2.31 1.11
CA GLY A 152 -10.52 3.76 1.17
C GLY A 152 -9.42 4.60 0.54
N ILE A 153 -8.46 3.99 -0.15
CA ILE A 153 -7.35 4.70 -0.78
C ILE A 153 -7.87 5.33 -2.08
N PRO A 154 -7.84 6.67 -2.19
CA PRO A 154 -8.32 7.36 -3.37
C PRO A 154 -7.35 7.13 -4.54
N ALA A 155 -7.81 7.37 -5.76
CA ALA A 155 -6.90 7.52 -6.89
C ALA A 155 -6.01 8.74 -6.63
N LEU A 156 -4.69 8.50 -6.59
CA LEU A 156 -3.67 9.51 -6.36
C LEU A 156 -2.94 9.83 -7.67
N SER A 157 -2.68 11.11 -7.91
CA SER A 157 -1.76 11.57 -8.96
C SER A 157 -0.58 12.31 -8.39
N TYR A 158 0.50 12.31 -9.15
CA TYR A 158 1.74 12.96 -8.79
C TYR A 158 1.59 14.49 -8.87
N ASN A 159 1.94 15.18 -7.79
CA ASN A 159 1.95 16.63 -7.77
C ASN A 159 3.22 17.18 -8.44
N LYS A 160 3.05 17.87 -9.57
CA LYS A 160 4.16 18.48 -10.32
C LYS A 160 4.83 19.65 -9.58
N GLN A 161 4.11 20.29 -8.65
CA GLN A 161 4.59 21.42 -7.85
C GLN A 161 5.35 20.97 -6.60
N PHE A 162 5.44 19.66 -6.33
CA PHE A 162 6.14 19.12 -5.16
C PHE A 162 7.54 19.70 -4.98
N LEU A 163 8.36 19.65 -6.03
CA LEU A 163 9.74 20.16 -5.98
C LEU A 163 9.80 21.67 -5.73
N SER A 164 8.95 22.45 -6.41
CA SER A 164 8.92 23.90 -6.25
C SER A 164 8.58 24.31 -4.82
N ASN A 165 7.60 23.63 -4.21
CA ASN A 165 7.21 23.90 -2.83
C ASN A 165 8.33 23.53 -1.84
N VAL A 166 9.06 22.43 -2.09
CA VAL A 166 10.19 22.05 -1.23
C VAL A 166 11.37 23.02 -1.39
N GLU A 167 11.65 23.50 -2.60
CA GLU A 167 12.71 24.47 -2.85
C GLU A 167 12.41 25.85 -2.25
N GLU A 168 11.14 26.24 -2.13
CA GLU A 168 10.72 27.48 -1.46
C GLU A 168 10.93 27.41 0.06
N GLU A 169 10.69 26.26 0.67
CA GLU A 169 10.74 26.10 2.13
C GLU A 169 12.11 25.65 2.66
N PHE A 170 12.88 24.89 1.86
CA PHE A 170 14.12 24.26 2.31
C PHE A 170 15.31 24.51 1.40
N ALA A 171 16.41 24.95 2.00
CA ALA A 171 17.71 25.02 1.34
C ALA A 171 18.28 23.61 1.07
N LYS A 172 19.08 23.47 0.01
CA LYS A 172 19.56 22.17 -0.52
C LYS A 172 20.57 21.45 0.40
N ASP A 173 21.20 22.20 1.30
CA ASP A 173 22.15 21.74 2.31
C ASP A 173 21.49 21.31 3.63
N THR A 174 20.19 21.58 3.79
CA THR A 174 19.44 21.25 5.01
C THR A 174 19.34 19.73 5.24
N ASP A 175 19.47 19.32 6.50
CA ASP A 175 19.19 17.96 6.95
C ASP A 175 17.67 17.69 6.92
N LEU A 176 17.22 16.93 5.93
CA LEU A 176 15.80 16.64 5.70
C LEU A 176 15.46 15.18 6.01
N ILE A 177 14.58 14.98 6.99
CA ILE A 177 13.96 13.69 7.29
C ILE A 177 12.67 13.59 6.49
N VAL A 178 12.51 12.57 5.65
CA VAL A 178 11.34 12.38 4.80
C VAL A 178 10.53 11.19 5.28
N ALA A 179 9.27 11.42 5.62
CA ALA A 179 8.36 10.40 6.13
C ALA A 179 7.08 10.31 5.30
N CYS A 180 6.56 9.09 5.20
CA CYS A 180 5.20 8.83 4.72
C CYS A 180 4.57 7.74 5.60
N GLN A 181 3.40 7.19 5.21
CA GLN A 181 2.76 6.17 6.03
C GLN A 181 3.61 4.90 6.18
N LYS A 182 4.00 4.26 5.07
CA LYS A 182 4.69 2.95 5.04
C LYS A 182 6.17 3.00 4.62
N GLY A 183 6.67 4.17 4.24
CA GLY A 183 8.03 4.37 3.73
C GLY A 183 8.20 4.35 2.20
N LEU A 184 7.26 3.79 1.42
CA LEU A 184 7.43 3.65 -0.04
C LEU A 184 7.32 4.97 -0.81
N ARG A 185 6.45 5.89 -0.36
CA ARG A 185 6.29 7.20 -1.02
C ARG A 185 7.42 8.14 -0.63
N SER A 186 7.93 8.04 0.60
CA SER A 186 9.04 8.86 1.06
C SER A 186 10.36 8.49 0.39
N ILE A 187 10.62 7.21 0.10
CA ILE A 187 11.83 6.83 -0.64
C ILE A 187 11.79 7.31 -2.11
N ALA A 188 10.61 7.27 -2.74
CA ALA A 188 10.41 7.85 -4.05
C ALA A 188 10.63 9.38 -4.03
N ALA A 189 10.14 10.06 -2.99
CA ALA A 189 10.40 11.48 -2.78
C ALA A 189 11.91 11.75 -2.58
N CYS A 190 12.63 10.92 -1.82
CA CYS A 190 14.08 11.05 -1.66
C CYS A 190 14.83 10.92 -2.99
N GLU A 191 14.43 10.03 -3.90
CA GLU A 191 15.02 9.95 -5.25
C GLU A 191 14.82 11.28 -6.01
N VAL A 192 13.62 11.84 -5.96
CA VAL A 192 13.28 13.11 -6.60
C VAL A 192 14.09 14.28 -6.01
N LEU A 193 14.21 14.36 -4.69
CA LEU A 193 15.00 15.38 -3.99
C LEU A 193 16.49 15.23 -4.24
N TYR A 194 17.01 14.00 -4.25
CA TYR A 194 18.40 13.73 -4.56
C TYR A 194 18.77 14.22 -5.97
N ASN A 195 17.89 13.95 -6.94
CA ASN A 195 18.07 14.44 -8.32
C ASN A 195 17.98 15.98 -8.43
N ALA A 196 17.28 16.65 -7.51
CA ALA A 196 17.21 18.11 -7.42
C ALA A 196 18.43 18.76 -6.72
N GLY A 197 19.35 17.95 -6.19
CA GLY A 197 20.61 18.38 -5.57
C GLY A 197 20.59 18.44 -4.04
N TYR A 198 19.62 17.83 -3.38
CA TYR A 198 19.62 17.72 -1.92
C TYR A 198 20.62 16.65 -1.46
N CYS A 199 21.53 17.03 -0.58
CA CYS A 199 22.65 16.18 -0.15
C CYS A 199 22.36 15.38 1.12
N ASN A 200 21.57 15.94 2.04
CA ASN A 200 21.35 15.39 3.38
C ASN A 200 19.93 14.86 3.54
N LEU A 201 19.67 13.69 2.95
CA LEU A 201 18.36 13.04 2.97
C LEU A 201 18.35 11.86 3.93
N PHE A 202 17.35 11.86 4.82
CA PHE A 202 17.10 10.78 5.77
C PHE A 202 15.73 10.17 5.50
N TRP A 203 15.68 8.86 5.25
CA TRP A 203 14.45 8.13 5.00
C TRP A 203 14.03 7.34 6.23
N VAL A 204 12.78 7.54 6.67
CA VAL A 204 12.21 6.79 7.80
C VAL A 204 11.75 5.41 7.33
N GLN A 205 12.45 4.38 7.80
CA GLN A 205 12.14 2.98 7.50
C GLN A 205 10.78 2.59 8.08
N GLY A 206 9.93 1.96 7.27
CA GLY A 206 8.56 1.60 7.67
C GLY A 206 7.59 2.78 7.78
N GLY A 207 8.07 4.01 7.63
CA GLY A 207 7.25 5.23 7.74
C GLY A 207 6.68 5.46 9.14
N LEU A 208 5.64 6.29 9.21
CA LEU A 208 4.95 6.62 10.46
C LEU A 208 4.14 5.46 11.03
N GLU A 209 3.80 4.47 10.21
CA GLU A 209 3.10 3.25 10.68
C GLU A 209 3.96 2.39 11.60
N ALA A 210 5.28 2.41 11.41
CA ALA A 210 6.23 1.69 12.26
C ALA A 210 6.55 2.45 13.56
N ALA A 211 6.13 3.70 13.70
CA ALA A 211 6.37 4.50 14.90
C ALA A 211 5.44 4.06 16.04
N GLU A 212 6.00 3.93 17.25
CA GLU A 212 5.17 3.89 18.46
C GLU A 212 4.75 5.31 18.87
N GLU A 213 3.73 5.42 19.72
CA GLU A 213 3.20 6.73 20.13
C GLU A 213 4.21 7.59 20.91
N GLU A 214 5.22 6.96 21.51
CA GLU A 214 6.27 7.63 22.29
C GLU A 214 7.46 8.06 21.43
N ASP A 215 7.64 7.49 20.23
CA ASP A 215 8.80 7.76 19.38
C ASP A 215 8.72 9.14 18.73
N LEU A 216 7.50 9.61 18.43
CA LEU A 216 7.25 10.87 17.73
C LEU A 216 6.10 11.62 18.38
N GLU A 217 6.30 12.93 18.63
CA GLU A 217 5.25 13.80 19.16
C GLU A 217 4.09 13.91 18.16
N ARG A 218 2.94 13.34 18.53
CA ARG A 218 1.75 13.27 17.69
C ARG A 218 0.80 14.43 17.91
N GLU A 219 0.31 14.98 16.80
CA GLU A 219 -0.81 15.88 16.74
C GLU A 219 -1.93 15.27 15.88
N GLY A 220 -3.19 15.46 16.27
CA GLY A 220 -4.37 14.97 15.54
C GLY A 220 -5.23 13.98 16.34
N PRO A 221 -6.39 13.58 15.78
CA PRO A 221 -7.37 12.74 16.47
C PRO A 221 -7.01 11.24 16.53
N GLN A 222 -6.25 10.71 15.57
CA GLN A 222 -5.95 9.27 15.46
C GLN A 222 -4.46 8.97 15.71
N PRO A 223 -4.09 7.73 16.08
CA PRO A 223 -2.69 7.31 16.16
C PRO A 223 -2.08 7.11 14.76
N PHE A 224 -0.76 7.22 14.64
CA PHE A 224 -0.05 7.13 13.36
C PHE A 224 -0.32 5.83 12.60
N LYS A 225 -0.47 4.72 13.31
CA LYS A 225 -0.75 3.38 12.76
C LYS A 225 -2.04 3.30 11.97
N PHE A 226 -3.05 4.11 12.33
CA PHE A 226 -4.36 4.11 11.67
C PHE A 226 -4.53 5.24 10.65
N ALA A 227 -3.62 6.20 10.63
CA ALA A 227 -3.71 7.36 9.74
C ALA A 227 -3.73 7.00 8.25
N GLY A 228 -3.13 5.87 7.87
CA GLY A 228 -3.12 5.36 6.49
C GLY A 228 -4.24 4.39 6.12
N ILE A 229 -5.07 4.01 7.08
CA ILE A 229 -6.18 3.06 6.88
C ILE A 229 -7.41 3.86 6.51
N GLY A 230 -8.25 3.33 5.62
CA GLY A 230 -9.45 4.03 5.16
C GLY A 230 -10.58 3.08 4.77
N GLY A 231 -11.70 3.69 4.37
CA GLY A 231 -12.81 2.99 3.73
C GLY A 231 -13.52 2.02 4.66
N LEU A 232 -14.13 0.99 4.06
CA LEU A 232 -14.87 -0.01 4.82
C LEU A 232 -13.97 -0.85 5.73
N SER A 233 -12.70 -1.02 5.37
CA SER A 233 -11.72 -1.76 6.17
C SER A 233 -11.44 -1.09 7.52
N GLU A 234 -11.34 0.25 7.55
CA GLU A 234 -11.21 1.02 8.79
C GLU A 234 -12.45 0.86 9.68
N PHE A 235 -13.64 0.92 9.07
CA PHE A 235 -14.90 0.79 9.80
C PHE A 235 -15.07 -0.61 10.41
N LEU A 236 -14.75 -1.66 9.66
CA LEU A 236 -14.91 -3.04 10.11
C LEU A 236 -13.82 -3.54 11.04
N GLY A 237 -12.68 -2.84 11.16
CA GLY A 237 -11.56 -3.32 11.97
C GLY A 237 -10.80 -4.47 11.33
N TRP A 238 -10.84 -4.60 10.00
CA TRP A 238 -10.36 -5.79 9.29
C TRP A 238 -8.83 -5.83 9.16
N THR A 239 -8.17 -4.67 9.25
CA THR A 239 -6.73 -4.57 9.02
C THR A 239 -5.91 -5.18 10.16
N ASP A 240 -4.73 -5.71 9.83
CA ASP A 240 -3.86 -6.36 10.83
C ASP A 240 -3.46 -5.39 11.95
N GLN A 241 -3.24 -4.11 11.62
CA GLN A 241 -2.94 -3.05 12.57
C GLN A 241 -4.08 -2.86 13.59
N GLN A 242 -5.34 -2.87 13.14
CA GLN A 242 -6.50 -2.73 14.01
C GLN A 242 -6.72 -3.98 14.85
N ARG A 243 -6.42 -5.17 14.31
CA ARG A 243 -6.49 -6.44 15.03
C ARG A 243 -5.43 -6.54 16.12
N ASP A 244 -4.22 -6.10 15.84
CA ASP A 244 -3.13 -6.06 16.80
C ASP A 244 -3.41 -5.08 17.94
N ALA A 245 -3.97 -3.91 17.63
CA ALA A 245 -4.41 -2.97 18.66
C ALA A 245 -5.61 -3.50 19.46
N ALA A 246 -6.59 -4.11 18.80
CA ALA A 246 -7.72 -4.74 19.48
C ALA A 246 -7.30 -5.91 20.39
N ALA A 247 -6.23 -6.62 20.03
CA ALA A 247 -5.64 -7.66 20.89
C ALA A 247 -5.01 -7.06 22.15
N LYS A 248 -4.46 -5.84 22.09
CA LYS A 248 -3.88 -5.13 23.23
C LYS A 248 -4.94 -4.47 24.13
N GLU A 249 -5.99 -3.89 23.53
CA GLU A 249 -7.01 -3.10 24.25
C GLU A 249 -8.21 -3.93 24.78
N GLY A 250 -8.23 -5.24 24.51
CA GLY A 250 -9.14 -6.19 25.16
C GLY A 250 -10.54 -6.32 24.53
N TRP A 251 -11.52 -6.77 25.34
CA TRP A 251 -12.86 -7.17 24.85
C TRP A 251 -13.68 -6.03 24.24
N GLY A 252 -13.49 -4.77 24.67
CA GLY A 252 -14.27 -3.62 24.21
C GLY A 252 -14.15 -3.35 22.70
N TYR A 253 -12.94 -3.49 22.16
CA TYR A 253 -12.69 -3.34 20.73
C TYR A 253 -13.36 -4.46 19.91
N ARG A 254 -13.25 -5.71 20.38
CA ARG A 254 -13.89 -6.86 19.71
C ARG A 254 -15.41 -6.72 19.65
N LEU A 255 -16.01 -6.21 20.72
CA LEU A 255 -17.44 -5.99 20.80
C LEU A 255 -17.88 -4.87 19.85
N THR A 256 -17.10 -3.79 19.75
CA THR A 256 -17.36 -2.68 18.82
C THR A 256 -17.39 -3.16 17.37
N PHE A 257 -16.40 -3.95 16.94
CA PHE A 257 -16.39 -4.51 15.58
C PHE A 257 -17.51 -5.52 15.35
N SER A 258 -17.84 -6.34 16.35
CA SER A 258 -18.97 -7.27 16.29
C SER A 258 -20.30 -6.52 16.10
N THR A 259 -20.52 -5.44 16.85
CA THR A 259 -21.71 -4.59 16.71
C THR A 259 -21.78 -3.93 15.33
N ARG A 260 -20.66 -3.42 14.81
CA ARG A 260 -20.60 -2.84 13.46
C ARG A 260 -20.93 -3.87 12.38
N LEU A 261 -20.43 -5.10 12.52
CA LEU A 261 -20.72 -6.20 11.60
C LEU A 261 -22.21 -6.60 11.64
N VAL A 262 -22.77 -6.77 12.84
CA VAL A 262 -24.20 -7.05 13.01
C VAL A 262 -25.05 -5.94 12.41
N GLY A 263 -24.69 -4.67 12.64
CA GLY A 263 -25.35 -3.52 12.04
C GLY A 263 -25.33 -3.53 10.51
N LEU A 264 -24.21 -3.94 9.89
CA LEU A 264 -24.12 -4.10 8.44
C LEU A 264 -25.00 -5.21 7.90
N VAL A 265 -25.07 -6.36 8.59
CA VAL A 265 -25.96 -7.47 8.22
C VAL A 265 -27.42 -7.01 8.27
N LEU A 266 -27.84 -6.39 9.38
CA LEU A 266 -29.20 -5.86 9.52
C LEU A 266 -29.52 -4.79 8.46
N GLY A 267 -28.55 -3.93 8.13
CA GLY A 267 -28.69 -2.94 7.08
C GLY A 267 -28.86 -3.57 5.69
N ALA A 268 -28.11 -4.63 5.39
CA ALA A 268 -28.23 -5.37 4.13
C ALA A 268 -29.58 -6.09 4.02
N ASP A 269 -30.05 -6.71 5.10
CA ASP A 269 -31.37 -7.35 5.15
C ASP A 269 -32.50 -6.33 4.95
N ALA A 270 -32.42 -5.17 5.61
CA ALA A 270 -33.37 -4.08 5.44
C ALA A 270 -33.38 -3.55 4.00
N LEU A 271 -32.19 -3.40 3.38
CA LEU A 271 -32.06 -2.98 1.99
C LEU A 271 -32.66 -4.02 1.03
N PHE A 272 -32.42 -5.30 1.28
CA PHE A 272 -32.97 -6.40 0.47
C PHE A 272 -34.50 -6.43 0.53
N ILE A 273 -35.09 -6.33 1.73
CA ILE A 273 -36.54 -6.26 1.92
C ILE A 273 -37.11 -4.99 1.25
N GLY A 274 -36.42 -3.86 1.38
CA GLY A 274 -36.80 -2.61 0.73
C GLY A 274 -36.81 -2.73 -0.79
N ALA A 275 -35.78 -3.33 -1.39
CA ALA A 275 -35.67 -3.53 -2.82
C ALA A 275 -36.79 -4.44 -3.37
N GLN A 276 -37.17 -5.49 -2.62
CA GLN A 276 -38.30 -6.34 -2.98
C GLN A 276 -39.62 -5.57 -3.01
N LYS A 277 -39.89 -4.74 -1.99
CA LYS A 277 -41.11 -3.90 -1.94
C LYS A 277 -41.15 -2.86 -3.05
N VAL A 278 -40.02 -2.21 -3.35
CA VAL A 278 -39.93 -1.26 -4.46
C VAL A 278 -40.12 -1.96 -5.81
N GLY A 279 -39.57 -3.16 -5.98
CA GLY A 279 -39.78 -3.97 -7.18
C GLY A 279 -41.25 -4.30 -7.43
N GLN A 280 -41.98 -4.67 -6.36
CA GLN A 280 -43.43 -4.91 -6.42
C GLN A 280 -44.19 -3.63 -6.80
N TYR A 281 -43.86 -2.50 -6.18
CA TYR A 281 -44.51 -1.22 -6.47
C TYR A 281 -44.26 -0.73 -7.91
N LEU A 282 -43.05 -0.92 -8.44
CA LEU A 282 -42.73 -0.59 -9.84
C LEU A 282 -43.45 -1.50 -10.84
N GLN A 283 -43.73 -2.75 -10.47
CA GLN A 283 -44.54 -3.65 -11.30
C GLN A 283 -46.00 -3.19 -11.36
N GLU A 284 -46.57 -2.76 -10.24
CA GLU A 284 -47.93 -2.20 -10.19
C GLU A 284 -48.06 -0.92 -11.03
N LEU A 285 -47.09 -0.02 -10.96
CA LEU A 285 -47.06 1.21 -11.79
C LEU A 285 -46.89 0.95 -13.29
N ARG A 286 -46.25 -0.16 -13.68
CA ARG A 286 -46.09 -0.54 -15.10
C ARG A 286 -47.34 -1.23 -15.66
N SER A 287 -48.16 -1.83 -14.80
CA SER A 287 -49.40 -2.51 -15.21
C SER A 287 -50.61 -1.57 -15.41
N HIS A 288 -50.50 -0.30 -15.02
CA HIS A 288 -51.45 0.77 -15.28
C HIS A 288 -51.02 1.62 -16.48
#